data_AF-A0A2D8AGZ5-F1
#
_entry.id   AF-A0A2D8AGZ5-F1
#
_cell.length_a   1.000
_cell.length_b   1.000
_cell.length_c   1.000
_cell.angle_alpha   90.00
_cell.angle_beta   90.00
_cell.angle_gamma   90.00
#
_symmetry.space_group_name_H-M   'P 1'
#
loop_
_entity.id
_entity.type
_entity.pdbx_description
1 polymer ?
#
loop_
_entity_poly.entity_id
_entity_poly.type
_entity_poly.pdbx_seq_one_letter_code
_entity_poly.pdbx_strand_id
1 'polypeptide(L)'
;LIRGLTMRSATGIEVVGISVIKAPGLIEDAVFSWLDNDADSCGIRWQTIDDCHFGGYAKTSPELREFVSAYSRLHDMPLEPVYTGKLFWWLNREMQSGQLQEDTEVILIHSGGLFPDEKP
;
A
#
# COMPACT_ATOMS: atom_id res chain seq x y z
N LEU A 1 -11.98 -3.57 -2.53
CA LEU A 1 -11.12 -4.77 -2.60
C LEU A 1 -11.58 -5.84 -1.60
N ILE A 2 -11.41 -5.64 -0.29
CA ILE A 2 -11.70 -6.64 0.76
C ILE A 2 -13.11 -7.25 0.61
N ARG A 3 -14.17 -6.42 0.59
CA ARG A 3 -15.55 -6.87 0.33
C ARG A 3 -15.69 -7.76 -0.91
N GLY A 4 -15.03 -7.39 -2.00
CA GLY A 4 -15.05 -8.16 -3.25
C GLY A 4 -14.41 -9.55 -3.12
N LEU A 5 -13.31 -9.65 -2.37
CA LEU A 5 -12.66 -10.92 -2.06
C LEU A 5 -13.51 -11.78 -1.12
N THR A 6 -14.15 -11.16 -0.11
CA THR A 6 -15.09 -11.83 0.80
C THR A 6 -16.28 -12.43 0.04
N MET A 7 -16.93 -11.66 -0.84
CA MET A 7 -18.07 -12.14 -1.65
C MET A 7 -17.69 -13.27 -2.63
N ARG A 8 -16.41 -13.38 -2.99
CA ARG A 8 -15.88 -14.46 -3.83
C ARG A 8 -15.44 -15.68 -3.02
N SER A 9 -15.56 -15.63 -1.69
CA SER A 9 -15.05 -16.64 -0.76
C SER A 9 -13.58 -16.98 -1.00
N ALA A 10 -12.77 -15.96 -1.33
CA ALA A 10 -11.34 -16.15 -1.54
C ALA A 10 -10.67 -16.57 -0.22
N THR A 11 -9.74 -17.53 -0.29
CA THR A 11 -9.01 -18.06 0.87
C THR A 11 -7.50 -17.99 0.62
N GLY A 12 -6.71 -17.99 1.69
CA GLY A 12 -5.25 -17.92 1.59
C GLY A 12 -4.69 -16.55 1.19
N ILE A 13 -5.53 -15.52 1.09
CA ILE A 13 -5.14 -14.15 0.73
C ILE A 13 -5.09 -13.29 2.00
N GLU A 14 -4.05 -12.47 2.08
CA GLU A 14 -3.93 -11.37 3.04
C GLU A 14 -3.88 -10.03 2.29
N VAL A 15 -4.58 -9.02 2.81
CA VAL A 15 -4.60 -7.67 2.26
C VAL A 15 -3.85 -6.72 3.19
N VAL A 16 -2.74 -6.16 2.71
CA VAL A 16 -1.98 -5.13 3.43
C VAL A 16 -2.27 -3.77 2.80
N GLY A 17 -2.81 -2.84 3.59
CA GLY A 17 -3.06 -1.46 3.17
C GLY A 17 -1.98 -0.52 3.69
N ILE A 18 -1.38 0.31 2.84
CA ILE A 18 -0.37 1.29 3.27
C ILE A 18 -1.03 2.64 3.51
N SER A 19 -1.02 3.08 4.77
CA SER A 19 -1.60 4.36 5.18
C SER A 19 -0.65 5.50 4.82
N VAL A 20 -1.20 6.50 4.14
CA VAL A 20 -0.46 7.70 3.74
C VAL A 20 -0.67 8.86 4.72
N ILE A 21 -1.52 8.68 5.74
CA ILE A 21 -1.91 9.69 6.71
C ILE A 21 -1.07 9.53 7.98
N LYS A 22 -0.65 10.64 8.58
CA LYS A 22 0.00 10.65 9.90
C LYS A 22 -1.06 10.64 11.01
N ALA A 23 -1.85 9.58 11.08
CA ALA A 23 -2.88 9.37 12.08
C ALA A 23 -3.04 7.86 12.30
N PRO A 24 -2.22 7.25 13.16
CA PRO A 24 -2.24 5.80 13.39
C PRO A 24 -3.64 5.30 13.75
N GLY A 25 -4.05 4.17 13.18
CA GLY A 25 -5.36 3.54 13.40
C GLY A 25 -6.53 4.20 12.68
N LEU A 26 -6.41 5.45 12.18
CA LEU A 26 -7.53 6.15 11.56
C LEU A 26 -8.09 5.42 10.33
N ILE A 27 -7.20 4.90 9.49
CA ILE A 27 -7.61 4.16 8.29
C ILE A 27 -8.14 2.77 8.68
N GLU A 28 -7.54 2.13 9.68
CA GLU A 28 -8.00 0.84 10.20
C GLU A 28 -9.44 0.96 10.72
N ASP A 29 -9.72 1.94 11.58
CA ASP A 29 -11.04 2.21 12.14
C ASP A 29 -12.08 2.50 11.05
N ALA A 30 -11.69 3.25 10.02
CA ALA A 30 -12.56 3.55 8.88
C ALA A 30 -12.89 2.27 8.08
N VAL A 31 -11.87 1.45 7.77
CA VAL A 31 -12.07 0.18 7.07
C VAL A 31 -12.91 -0.79 7.91
N PHE A 32 -12.65 -0.88 9.21
CA PHE A 32 -13.42 -1.69 10.15
C PHE A 32 -14.89 -1.27 10.16
N SER A 33 -15.18 0.02 10.32
CA SER A 33 -16.54 0.58 10.24
C SER A 33 -17.23 0.25 8.93
N TRP A 34 -16.52 0.30 7.80
CA TRP A 34 -17.09 -0.08 6.52
C TRP A 34 -17.33 -1.57 6.39
N LEU A 35 -16.57 -2.44 7.05
CA LEU A 35 -16.75 -3.89 6.97
C LEU A 35 -17.80 -4.40 7.96
N ASP A 36 -17.90 -3.81 9.16
CA ASP A 36 -18.85 -4.22 10.22
C ASP A 36 -20.31 -3.94 9.85
N ASN A 37 -20.56 -2.95 8.99
CA ASN A 37 -21.90 -2.69 8.45
C ASN A 37 -22.38 -3.77 7.45
N ASP A 38 -21.54 -4.74 7.08
CA ASP A 38 -21.97 -5.88 6.28
C ASP A 38 -22.36 -7.06 7.16
N ALA A 39 -23.52 -7.67 6.86
CA ALA A 39 -24.00 -8.86 7.56
C ALA A 39 -23.13 -10.13 7.31
N ASP A 40 -22.15 -10.04 6.41
CA ASP A 40 -21.23 -11.12 6.08
C ASP A 40 -19.92 -10.96 6.87
N SER A 41 -19.55 -11.99 7.62
CA SER A 41 -18.27 -12.01 8.34
C SER A 41 -17.10 -11.89 7.35
N CYS A 42 -16.26 -10.87 7.55
CA CYS A 42 -15.07 -10.66 6.73
C CYS A 42 -14.07 -11.80 6.95
N GLY A 43 -14.09 -12.81 6.07
CA GLY A 43 -13.17 -13.95 6.11
C GLY A 43 -11.76 -13.66 5.58
N ILE A 44 -11.53 -12.46 5.04
CA ILE A 44 -10.23 -12.03 4.52
C ILE A 44 -9.39 -11.44 5.63
N ARG A 45 -8.16 -11.93 5.82
CA ARG A 45 -7.19 -11.28 6.70
C ARG A 45 -6.74 -9.97 6.07
N TRP A 46 -6.77 -8.89 6.85
CA TRP A 46 -6.28 -7.60 6.39
C TRP A 46 -5.66 -6.81 7.55
N GLN A 47 -4.75 -5.91 7.22
CA GLN A 47 -4.12 -4.98 8.15
C GLN A 47 -3.76 -3.67 7.45
N THR A 48 -3.52 -2.62 8.22
CA THR A 48 -2.99 -1.35 7.72
C THR A 48 -1.62 -1.05 8.31
N ILE A 49 -0.73 -0.50 7.50
CA ILE A 49 0.62 -0.09 7.88
C ILE A 49 0.68 1.43 7.96
N ASP A 50 0.90 1.96 9.17
CA ASP A 50 0.92 3.40 9.44
C ASP A 50 2.33 4.03 9.44
N ASP A 51 3.40 3.25 9.30
CA ASP A 51 4.78 3.74 9.45
C ASP A 51 5.41 4.28 8.15
N CYS A 52 4.70 4.20 7.02
CA CYS A 52 5.19 4.62 5.70
C CYS A 52 4.63 5.97 5.25
N HIS A 53 4.14 6.82 6.16
CA HIS A 53 3.46 8.06 5.79
C HIS A 53 4.40 9.21 5.36
N PHE A 54 5.71 9.15 5.64
CA PHE A 54 6.74 10.16 5.28
C PHE A 54 6.36 11.63 5.60
N GLY A 55 5.94 11.86 6.84
CA GLY A 55 5.46 13.17 7.28
C GLY A 55 3.96 13.44 7.05
N GLY A 56 3.25 12.54 6.37
CA GLY A 56 1.79 12.55 6.25
C GLY A 56 1.29 12.65 4.81
N TYR A 57 0.00 12.94 4.67
CA TYR A 57 -0.65 13.01 3.36
C TYR A 57 -0.02 14.09 2.48
N ALA A 58 0.26 13.74 1.20
CA ALA A 58 0.94 14.57 0.22
C ALA A 58 2.33 15.11 0.64
N LYS A 59 2.90 14.60 1.74
CA LYS A 59 4.28 14.90 2.15
C LYS A 59 5.23 13.84 1.62
N THR A 60 6.44 14.31 1.32
CA THR A 60 7.57 13.48 0.88
C THR A 60 8.81 13.82 1.70
N SER A 61 9.71 12.84 1.84
CA SER A 61 11.07 13.02 2.37
C SER A 61 12.10 12.98 1.22
N PRO A 62 13.36 13.40 1.44
CA PRO A 62 14.46 13.13 0.51
C PRO A 62 14.62 11.64 0.22
N GLU A 63 14.60 10.81 1.25
CA GLU A 63 14.67 9.34 1.16
C GLU A 63 13.60 8.76 0.23
N LEU A 64 12.33 9.16 0.39
CA LEU A 64 11.25 8.67 -0.45
C LEU A 64 11.43 9.10 -1.91
N ARG A 65 11.90 10.33 -2.16
CA ARG A 65 12.14 10.83 -3.52
C ARG A 65 13.28 10.09 -4.20
N GLU A 66 14.36 9.82 -3.47
CA GLU A 66 15.49 9.04 -3.98
C GLU A 66 15.07 7.61 -4.31
N PHE A 67 14.32 6.96 -3.41
CA PHE A 67 13.74 5.64 -3.66
C PHE A 67 12.85 5.64 -4.91
N VAL A 68 11.86 6.55 -4.98
CA VAL A 68 10.91 6.62 -6.10
C VAL A 68 11.65 6.82 -7.43
N SER A 69 12.63 7.73 -7.48
CA SER A 69 13.42 7.99 -8.70
C SER A 69 14.26 6.79 -9.12
N ALA A 70 14.93 6.14 -8.16
CA ALA A 70 15.78 4.98 -8.43
C ALA A 70 14.94 3.77 -8.87
N TYR A 71 13.87 3.47 -8.13
CA TYR A 71 12.98 2.35 -8.42
C TYR A 71 12.28 2.52 -9.78
N SER A 72 11.77 3.73 -10.05
CA SER A 72 11.12 4.01 -11.33
C SER A 72 12.05 3.81 -12.51
N ARG A 73 13.31 4.25 -12.39
CA ARG A 73 14.34 4.09 -13.43
C ARG A 73 14.76 2.63 -13.60
N LEU A 74 14.94 1.91 -12.50
CA LEU A 74 15.41 0.52 -12.53
C LEU A 74 14.38 -0.41 -13.19
N HIS A 75 13.09 -0.15 -12.95
CA HIS A 75 12.00 -1.01 -13.41
C HIS A 75 11.22 -0.48 -14.62
N ASP A 76 11.61 0.69 -15.17
CA ASP A 76 10.87 1.40 -16.22
C ASP A 76 9.37 1.56 -15.89
N MET A 77 9.09 1.84 -14.61
CA MET A 77 7.74 1.93 -14.07
C MET A 77 7.61 3.18 -13.21
N PRO A 78 7.00 4.26 -13.73
CA PRO A 78 6.89 5.52 -13.00
C PRO A 78 6.06 5.35 -11.71
N LEU A 79 6.61 5.79 -10.58
CA LEU A 79 5.94 5.85 -9.28
C LEU A 79 5.75 7.30 -8.85
N GLU A 80 4.68 7.58 -8.10
CA GLU A 80 4.46 8.89 -7.47
C GLU A 80 4.64 8.81 -5.94
N PRO A 81 5.10 9.89 -5.27
CA PRO A 81 5.50 9.83 -3.87
C PRO A 81 4.35 9.90 -2.86
N VAL A 82 3.10 10.12 -3.26
CA VAL A 82 1.95 10.28 -2.35
C VAL A 82 1.37 8.93 -1.94
N TYR A 83 1.24 7.95 -2.85
CA TYR A 83 0.63 6.63 -2.59
C TYR A 83 1.52 5.47 -3.05
N THR A 84 1.66 5.27 -4.37
CA THR A 84 2.33 4.10 -4.97
C THR A 84 3.79 4.03 -4.57
N GLY A 85 4.51 5.15 -4.55
CA GLY A 85 5.88 5.22 -4.06
C GLY A 85 6.04 4.72 -2.63
N LYS A 86 5.07 5.01 -1.74
CA LYS A 86 5.08 4.55 -0.34
C LYS A 86 4.79 3.05 -0.25
N LEU A 87 3.90 2.54 -1.09
CA LEU A 87 3.62 1.12 -1.22
C LEU A 87 4.86 0.33 -1.66
N PHE A 88 5.53 0.78 -2.72
CA PHE A 88 6.75 0.13 -3.21
C PHE A 88 7.92 0.26 -2.22
N TRP A 89 8.01 1.39 -1.51
CA TRP A 89 9.01 1.55 -0.47
C TRP A 89 8.82 0.55 0.67
N TRP A 90 7.56 0.38 1.14
CA TRP A 90 7.23 -0.62 2.17
C TRP A 90 7.62 -2.03 1.71
N LEU A 91 7.23 -2.42 0.50
CA LEU A 91 7.57 -3.74 -0.03
C LEU A 91 9.09 -3.96 -0.06
N ASN A 92 9.84 -2.99 -0.58
CA ASN A 92 11.30 -3.09 -0.64
C ASN A 92 11.90 -3.25 0.77
N ARG A 93 11.38 -2.53 1.78
CA ARG A 93 11.79 -2.70 3.17
C ARG A 93 11.51 -4.11 3.69
N GLU A 94 10.33 -4.66 3.43
CA GLU A 94 9.98 -6.01 3.90
C GLU A 94 10.75 -7.13 3.20
N MET A 95 11.09 -6.95 1.91
CA MET A 95 12.00 -7.85 1.20
C MET A 95 13.41 -7.83 1.81
N GLN A 96 13.91 -6.65 2.18
CA GLN A 96 15.24 -6.50 2.78
C GLN A 96 15.31 -6.97 4.24
N SER A 97 14.21 -6.84 4.99
CA SER A 97 14.14 -7.29 6.39
C SER A 97 14.03 -8.81 6.52
N GLY A 98 13.70 -9.52 5.44
CA GLY A 98 13.45 -10.96 5.45
C GLY A 98 12.13 -11.34 6.12
N GLN A 99 11.21 -10.39 6.31
CA GLN A 99 9.88 -10.67 6.88
C GLN A 99 8.95 -11.35 5.87
N LEU A 100 9.17 -11.14 4.58
CA LEU A 100 8.49 -11.90 3.54
C LEU A 100 9.16 -13.27 3.39
N GLN A 101 8.40 -14.34 3.60
CA GLN A 101 8.89 -15.70 3.43
C GLN A 101 9.27 -15.95 1.96
N GLU A 102 10.30 -16.78 1.75
CA GLU A 102 10.61 -17.30 0.42
C GLU A 102 9.34 -17.93 -0.19
N ASP A 103 9.20 -17.79 -1.52
CA ASP A 103 8.04 -18.24 -2.30
C ASP A 103 6.69 -17.55 -1.99
N THR A 104 6.67 -16.47 -1.21
CA THR A 104 5.46 -15.64 -1.05
C THR A 104 5.12 -14.94 -2.37
N GLU A 105 3.92 -15.20 -2.90
CA GLU A 105 3.39 -14.45 -4.04
C GLU A 105 2.80 -13.11 -3.58
N VAL A 106 3.31 -12.01 -4.12
CA VAL A 106 2.87 -10.65 -3.78
C VAL A 106 2.26 -9.98 -5.00
N ILE A 107 1.00 -9.56 -4.88
CA ILE A 107 0.31 -8.75 -5.89
C ILE A 107 0.24 -7.30 -5.39
N LEU A 108 0.91 -6.40 -6.12
CA LEU A 108 0.81 -4.96 -5.86
C LEU A 108 -0.26 -4.32 -6.73
N ILE A 109 -1.08 -3.46 -6.13
CA ILE A 109 -2.07 -2.65 -6.84
C ILE A 109 -1.47 -1.26 -7.07
N HIS A 110 -0.90 -1.05 -8.26
CA HIS A 110 -0.47 0.26 -8.72
C HIS A 110 -1.70 1.11 -9.09
N SER A 111 -2.26 1.83 -8.12
CA SER A 111 -3.51 2.57 -8.28
C SER A 111 -3.44 3.82 -9.17
N GLY A 112 -2.25 4.18 -9.67
CA GLY A 112 -2.03 5.34 -10.53
C GLY A 112 -1.50 6.54 -9.74
N GLY A 113 -2.06 7.72 -9.97
CA GLY A 113 -1.62 8.97 -9.34
C GLY A 113 -0.51 9.71 -10.10
N LEU A 114 -0.08 9.15 -11.23
CA LEU A 114 0.82 9.81 -12.15
C LEU A 114 0.09 10.96 -12.85
N PHE A 115 0.65 12.15 -12.76
CA PHE A 115 0.26 13.25 -13.62
C PHE A 115 1.11 13.17 -14.89
N PRO A 116 0.56 13.53 -16.07
CA PRO A 116 1.39 13.73 -17.24
C PRO A 116 2.50 14.71 -16.87
N ASP A 117 3.74 14.45 -17.31
CA ASP A 117 4.85 15.37 -17.10
C ASP A 117 4.38 16.80 -17.43
N GLU A 118 4.56 17.73 -16.49
CA GLU A 118 4.75 19.12 -16.89
C GLU A 118 5.93 19.07 -17.85
N LYS A 119 5.64 19.25 -19.15
CA LYS A 119 6.66 19.31 -20.19
C LYS A 119 7.78 20.24 -19.73
N PRO A 120 9.05 19.91 -20.06
CA PRO A 120 10.20 20.73 -19.69
C PRO A 120 10.06 22.18 -20.17
#